data_AF-A0A5E7Q4I1-F1
#
_entry.id   AF-A0A5E7Q4I1-F1
#
_cell.length_a   1.000
_cell.length_b   1.000
_cell.length_c   1.000
_cell.angle_alpha   90.00
_cell.angle_beta   90.00
_cell.angle_gamma   90.00
#
_symmetry.space_group_name_H-M   'P 1'
#
loop_
_entity.id
_entity.type
_entity.pdbx_description
1 polymer ?
#
loop_
_entity_poly.entity_id
_entity_poly.type
_entity_poly.pdbx_seq_one_letter_code
_entity_poly.pdbx_strand_id
1 'polypeptide(L)' 'MSQPYDSRTADKFVVRLPDGLRAEIEGVADYLDRSMNSVFVQAVRQYLDDQKRQELLLDALAHAVAKKVEQPSATNQ' A
#
# COMPACT_ATOMS: atom_id res chain seq x y z
N MET A 1 -21.59 8.83 -11.71
CA MET A 1 -20.90 10.01 -12.27
C MET A 1 -19.77 10.36 -11.32
N SER A 2 -18.52 10.10 -11.73
CA SER A 2 -17.35 10.44 -10.90
C SER A 2 -17.18 11.95 -10.91
N GLN A 3 -17.46 12.60 -9.78
CA GLN A 3 -17.19 14.03 -9.63
C GLN A 3 -15.69 14.27 -9.91
N PRO A 4 -15.33 15.26 -10.75
CA PRO A 4 -13.94 15.60 -10.95
C PRO A 4 -13.34 15.96 -9.59
N TYR A 5 -12.22 15.34 -9.25
CA TYR A 5 -11.49 15.62 -8.03
C TYR A 5 -11.02 17.07 -8.06
N ASP A 6 -11.77 17.96 -7.38
CA ASP A 6 -11.37 19.35 -7.22
C ASP A 6 -10.41 19.43 -6.02
N SER A 7 -9.15 19.72 -6.30
CA SER A 7 -8.13 19.94 -5.27
C SER A 7 -8.50 21.05 -4.28
N ARG A 8 -9.42 21.96 -4.68
CA ARG A 8 -9.89 23.06 -3.83
C ARG A 8 -10.88 22.60 -2.75
N THR A 9 -11.56 21.49 -2.96
CA THR A 9 -12.48 20.88 -1.98
C THR A 9 -11.85 19.70 -1.22
N ALA A 10 -10.60 19.35 -1.53
CA ALA A 10 -9.90 18.26 -0.86
C ALA A 10 -9.49 18.64 0.57
N ASP A 11 -9.57 17.67 1.48
CA ASP A 11 -9.06 17.80 2.84
C ASP A 11 -7.56 18.07 2.84
N LYS A 12 -7.15 19.04 3.67
CA LYS A 12 -5.75 19.46 3.79
C LYS A 12 -5.14 18.90 5.06
N PHE A 13 -4.01 18.24 4.92
CA PHE A 13 -3.25 17.68 6.02
C PHE A 13 -1.80 18.15 5.92
N VAL A 14 -1.27 18.77 6.98
CA VAL A 14 0.11 19.27 7.02
C VAL A 14 1.00 18.22 7.70
N VAL A 15 2.00 17.73 6.98
CA VAL A 15 2.94 16.71 7.46
C VAL A 15 4.30 17.36 7.74
N ARG A 16 4.91 17.03 8.88
CA ARG A 16 6.31 17.34 9.14
C ARG A 16 7.16 16.18 8.61
N LEU A 17 7.96 16.46 7.60
CA LEU A 17 8.89 15.50 7.03
C LEU A 17 10.26 15.62 7.72
N PRO A 18 10.98 14.50 7.90
CA PRO A 18 12.39 14.56 8.28
C PRO A 18 13.21 15.26 7.20
N ASP A 19 14.40 15.73 7.59
CA ASP A 19 15.32 16.41 6.69
C ASP A 19 15.68 15.53 5.49
N GLY A 20 15.76 16.14 4.30
CA GLY A 20 16.08 15.46 3.05
C GLY A 20 14.88 14.80 2.35
N LEU A 21 13.92 14.24 3.08
CA LEU A 21 12.82 13.46 2.48
C LEU A 21 11.95 14.29 1.52
N ARG A 22 11.75 15.57 1.82
CA ARG A 22 11.01 16.47 0.91
C ARG A 22 11.71 16.60 -0.45
N ALA A 23 13.03 16.73 -0.45
CA ALA A 23 13.82 16.87 -1.68
C ALA A 23 13.84 15.56 -2.48
N GLU A 24 13.84 14.41 -1.81
CA GLU A 24 13.68 13.11 -2.48
C GLU A 24 12.32 13.01 -3.18
N ILE A 25 11.23 13.41 -2.51
CA ILE A 25 9.90 13.43 -3.12
C ILE A 25 9.84 14.37 -4.32
N GLU A 26 10.49 15.53 -4.24
CA GLU A 26 10.60 16.50 -5.34
C GLU A 26 11.33 15.90 -6.55
N GLY A 27 12.48 15.26 -6.34
CA GLY A 27 13.21 14.59 -7.43
C GLY A 27 12.41 13.48 -8.13
N VAL A 28 11.60 12.73 -7.38
CA VAL A 28 10.69 11.72 -7.96
C VAL A 28 9.54 12.39 -8.72
N ALA A 29 9.00 13.48 -8.20
CA ALA A 29 7.93 14.24 -8.84
C ALA A 29 8.38 14.80 -10.20
N ASP A 30 9.57 15.39 -10.25
CA ASP A 30 10.19 15.91 -11.47
C ASP A 30 10.46 14.80 -12.49
N TYR A 31 11.00 13.66 -12.05
CA TYR A 31 11.26 12.51 -12.92
C TYR A 31 9.97 11.93 -13.55
N LEU A 32 8.87 11.93 -12.81
CA LEU A 32 7.58 11.38 -13.25
C LEU A 32 6.70 12.40 -13.99
N ASP A 33 7.11 13.66 -14.08
CA ASP A 33 6.30 14.79 -14.57
C ASP A 33 4.95 14.88 -13.84
N ARG A 34 4.98 14.80 -12.50
CA ARG A 34 3.77 14.87 -11.65
C ARG A 34 3.98 15.84 -10.49
N SER A 35 2.89 16.27 -9.88
CA SER A 35 2.99 17.06 -8.64
C SER A 35 3.50 16.21 -7.46
N MET A 36 4.25 16.82 -6.54
CA MET A 36 4.65 16.18 -5.27
C MET A 36 3.46 15.59 -4.52
N ASN A 37 2.29 16.25 -4.55
CA ASN A 37 1.07 15.72 -3.94
C ASN A 37 0.62 14.40 -4.59
N SER A 38 0.69 14.30 -5.92
CA SER A 38 0.36 13.06 -6.63
C SER A 38 1.29 11.91 -6.24
N VAL A 39 2.60 12.18 -6.13
CA VAL A 39 3.58 11.19 -5.66
C VAL A 39 3.29 10.78 -4.22
N PHE A 40 3.05 11.74 -3.33
CA PHE A 40 2.77 11.49 -1.92
C PHE A 40 1.49 10.64 -1.74
N VAL A 41 0.39 11.03 -2.40
CA VAL A 41 -0.88 10.28 -2.35
C VAL A 41 -0.70 8.86 -2.90
N GLN A 42 0.06 8.69 -3.97
CA GLN A 42 0.33 7.37 -4.54
C GLN A 42 1.14 6.49 -3.59
N ALA A 43 2.19 7.03 -2.97
CA ALA A 43 3.00 6.32 -1.98
C ALA A 43 2.17 5.88 -0.76
N VAL A 44 1.31 6.77 -0.25
CA VAL A 44 0.40 6.44 0.88
C VAL A 44 -0.60 5.34 0.50
N ARG A 45 -1.20 5.41 -0.70
CA ARG A 45 -2.12 4.36 -1.17
C ARG A 45 -1.42 3.02 -1.29
N GLN A 46 -0.23 3.00 -1.89
CA GLN A 46 0.55 1.79 -2.05
C GLN A 46 0.92 1.18 -0.69
N TYR A 47 1.36 2.01 0.26
CA TYR A 47 1.62 1.55 1.62
C TYR A 47 0.38 0.90 2.26
N LEU A 48 -0.79 1.55 2.20
CA LEU A 48 -2.03 1.02 2.78
C LEU A 48 -2.52 -0.26 2.09
N ASP A 49 -2.39 -0.35 0.78
CA ASP A 49 -2.82 -1.52 0.01
C ASP A 49 -1.86 -2.71 0.20
N ASP A 50 -0.55 -2.45 0.29
CA ASP A 50 0.45 -3.47 0.58
C ASP A 50 0.24 -4.08 1.97
N GLN A 51 -0.13 -3.27 2.97
CA GLN A 51 -0.48 -3.81 4.30
C GLN A 51 -1.67 -4.77 4.25
N LYS A 52 -2.76 -4.41 3.55
CA LYS A 52 -3.91 -5.30 3.36
C LYS A 52 -3.54 -6.58 2.63
N ARG A 53 -2.70 -6.47 1.59
CA ARG A 53 -2.24 -7.63 0.84
C ARG A 53 -1.41 -8.56 1.71
N GLN A 54 -0.52 -8.02 2.54
CA GLN A 54 0.30 -8.80 3.46
C GLN A 54 -0.57 -9.56 4.47
N GLU A 55 -1.59 -8.91 5.03
CA GLU A 55 -2.54 -9.55 5.95
C GLU A 55 -3.28 -10.73 5.28
N LEU A 56 -3.80 -10.53 4.06
CA LEU A 56 -4.47 -11.59 3.31
C LEU A 56 -3.54 -12.77 2.99
N LEU A 57 -2.27 -12.51 2.68
CA LEU A 57 -1.29 -13.57 2.42
C LEU A 57 -0.95 -14.35 3.69
N LEU A 58 -0.83 -13.68 4.83
CA LEU A 58 -0.62 -14.33 6.12
C LEU A 58 -1.82 -15.20 6.52
N ASP A 59 -3.03 -14.70 6.31
CA ASP A 59 -4.26 -15.45 6.58
C ASP A 59 -4.38 -16.68 5.66
N ALA A 60 -4.17 -16.52 4.35
CA ALA A 60 -4.16 -17.64 3.41
C ALA A 60 -3.08 -18.68 3.75
N LEU A 61 -1.91 -18.24 4.21
CA LEU A 61 -0.84 -19.14 4.66
C LEU A 61 -1.24 -19.89 5.93
N ALA A 62 -1.85 -19.23 6.92
CA ALA A 62 -2.33 -19.86 8.14
C ALA A 62 -3.38 -20.95 7.83
N HIS A 63 -4.33 -20.66 6.95
CA HIS A 63 -5.32 -21.63 6.48
C HIS A 63 -4.68 -22.80 5.73
N ALA A 64 -3.69 -22.55 4.86
CA ALA A 64 -2.98 -23.60 4.15
C ALA A 64 -2.19 -24.52 5.09
N VAL A 65 -1.57 -23.95 6.13
CA VAL A 65 -0.89 -24.72 7.18
C VAL A 65 -1.88 -25.55 7.98
N ALA A 66 -3.00 -24.98 8.43
CA ALA A 66 -4.04 -25.70 9.15
C ALA A 66 -4.59 -26.88 8.32
N LYS A 67 -4.91 -26.64 7.04
CA LYS A 67 -5.36 -27.68 6.11
C LYS A 67 -4.32 -28.79 5.90
N LYS A 68 -3.02 -28.46 5.89
CA LYS A 68 -1.94 -29.44 5.77
C LYS A 68 -1.80 -30.28 7.04
N VAL A 69 -2.00 -29.70 8.22
CA VAL A 69 -1.95 -30.41 9.51
C VAL A 69 -3.15 -31.35 9.68
N GLU A 70 -4.32 -30.98 9.14
CA GLU A 70 -5.54 -31.79 9.17
C GLU A 70 -5.59 -32.93 8.14
N GLN A 71 -4.63 -33.02 7.21
CA GLN A 71 -4.51 -34.16 6.31
C GLN A 71 -3.64 -35.24 6.99
N PRO A 72 -4.24 -36.28 7.63
CA PRO A 72 -3.46 -37.43 8.04
C PRO A 72 -2.85 -38.04 6.79
N SER A 73 -1.53 -38.20 6.81
CA SER A 73 -0.77 -39.03 5.89
C SER A 73 -1.51 -40.33 5.68
N ALA A 74 -2.13 -40.47 4.50
CA ALA A 74 -2.79 -41.70 4.11
C ALA A 74 -1.77 -42.83 4.21
N THR A 75 -2.01 -43.69 5.18
CA THR A 75 -1.33 -44.96 5.42
C THR A 75 -1.10 -45.69 4.11
N ASN A 76 0.16 -45.84 3.70
CA ASN A 76 0.55 -46.80 2.67
C ASN A 76 0.28 -48.21 3.22
N GLN A 77 -0.68 -48.91 2.60
CA GLN A 77 -0.84 -50.36 2.68
C GLN A 77 0.19 -51.06 1.79
#